data_AF-A0A2X4TJ93-F1
#
_entry.id   AF-A0A2X4TJ93-F1
#
_cell.length_a   1.000
_cell.length_b   1.000
_cell.length_c   1.000
_cell.angle_alpha   90.00
_cell.angle_beta   90.00
_cell.angle_gamma   90.00
#
_symmetry.space_group_name_H-M   'P 1'
#
loop_
_entity.id
_entity.type
_entity.pdbx_description
1 polymer ?
#
loop_
_entity_poly.entity_id
_entity_poly.type
_entity_poly.pdbx_seq_one_letter_code
_entity_poly.pdbx_strand_id
1 'polypeptide(L)'
;MGHLTKSKGRVTEADIHIASQLMDRMNLHGDSRTAAQNAFRVGKADNYPLREKMRQFRSACFGRFDLIRMFLEIQIQAAFADGSLHPNEREVLYVIAEELGISRMQFDQFLRMMQGGAQFGGGYHQQSGGWQQAQRGPTLEDACNVLGLKPPTMRPPLNALIAS
;
A
#
# COMPACT_ATOMS: atom_id res chain seq x y z
N MET A 1 -3.37 8.68 -2.85
CA MET A 1 -3.91 7.69 -3.80
C MET A 1 -4.54 8.33 -5.03
N GLY A 2 -5.58 9.17 -4.90
CA GLY A 2 -6.20 9.82 -6.08
C GLY A 2 -5.21 10.58 -6.98
N HIS A 3 -4.30 11.37 -6.39
CA HIS A 3 -3.25 12.08 -7.14
C HIS A 3 -2.27 11.11 -7.82
N LEU A 4 -1.89 10.05 -7.10
CA LEU A 4 -0.98 9.02 -7.58
C LEU A 4 -1.57 8.32 -8.81
N THR A 5 -2.78 7.79 -8.73
CA THR A 5 -3.41 7.07 -9.85
C THR A 5 -3.77 8.00 -11.03
N LYS A 6 -3.97 9.30 -10.79
CA LYS A 6 -4.16 10.28 -11.86
C LYS A 6 -2.85 10.59 -12.60
N SER A 7 -1.69 10.45 -11.96
CA SER A 7 -0.38 10.83 -12.54
C SER A 7 0.02 10.01 -13.77
N LYS A 8 -0.51 8.78 -13.93
CA LYS A 8 -0.40 7.96 -15.16
C LYS A 8 -1.36 8.39 -16.29
N GLY A 9 -2.06 9.50 -16.13
CA GLY A 9 -2.90 10.13 -17.15
C GLY A 9 -4.40 9.86 -16.98
N ARG A 10 -4.77 8.60 -16.71
CA ARG A 10 -6.18 8.21 -16.44
C ARG A 10 -6.28 7.26 -15.26
N VAL A 11 -7.38 7.40 -14.54
CA VAL A 11 -7.77 6.45 -13.49
C VAL A 11 -8.58 5.33 -14.14
N THR A 12 -8.21 4.09 -13.85
CA THR A 12 -8.81 2.87 -14.39
C THR A 12 -9.83 2.26 -13.43
N GLU A 13 -10.61 1.29 -13.89
CA GLU A 13 -11.52 0.52 -13.02
C GLU A 13 -10.74 -0.27 -11.95
N ALA A 14 -9.55 -0.76 -12.28
CA ALA A 14 -8.67 -1.44 -11.32
C ALA A 14 -8.26 -0.51 -10.16
N ASP A 15 -7.92 0.74 -10.47
CA ASP A 15 -7.58 1.74 -9.44
C ASP A 15 -8.78 2.03 -8.51
N ILE A 16 -9.98 2.13 -9.07
CA ILE A 16 -11.23 2.35 -8.33
C ILE A 16 -11.55 1.12 -7.46
N HIS A 17 -11.37 -0.08 -8.00
CA HIS A 17 -11.59 -1.32 -7.28
C HIS A 17 -10.66 -1.44 -6.08
N ILE A 18 -9.35 -1.20 -6.25
CA ILE A 18 -8.39 -1.21 -5.13
C ILE A 18 -8.74 -0.15 -4.08
N ALA A 19 -9.09 1.07 -4.51
CA ALA A 19 -9.50 2.11 -3.58
C ALA A 19 -10.75 1.69 -2.78
N SER A 20 -11.73 1.05 -3.41
CA SER A 20 -12.91 0.54 -2.72
C SER A 20 -12.55 -0.58 -1.74
N GLN A 21 -11.75 -1.56 -2.15
CA GLN A 21 -11.31 -2.65 -1.29
C GLN A 21 -10.54 -2.12 -0.06
N LEU A 22 -9.76 -1.06 -0.23
CA LEU A 22 -9.07 -0.42 0.88
C LEU A 22 -10.06 0.21 1.86
N MET A 23 -11.09 0.90 1.37
CA MET A 23 -12.15 1.46 2.22
C MET A 23 -12.85 0.35 3.02
N ASP A 24 -13.14 -0.78 2.39
CA ASP A 24 -13.76 -1.94 3.03
C ASP A 24 -12.83 -2.53 4.12
N ARG A 25 -11.53 -2.68 3.82
CA ARG A 25 -10.52 -3.15 4.80
C ARG A 25 -10.32 -2.20 5.97
N MET A 26 -10.47 -0.89 5.74
CA MET A 26 -10.46 0.13 6.80
C MET A 26 -11.80 0.23 7.54
N ASN A 27 -12.77 -0.64 7.21
CA ASN A 27 -14.12 -0.67 7.77
C ASN A 27 -14.87 0.68 7.64
N LEU A 28 -14.64 1.38 6.53
CA LEU A 28 -15.30 2.65 6.23
C LEU A 28 -16.68 2.41 5.60
N HIS A 29 -17.73 2.82 6.30
CA HIS A 29 -19.13 2.69 5.88
C HIS A 29 -19.88 4.03 5.96
N GLY A 30 -21.01 4.13 5.26
CA GLY A 30 -21.88 5.32 5.27
C GLY A 30 -21.12 6.60 4.94
N ASP A 31 -21.20 7.58 5.84
CA ASP A 31 -20.58 8.90 5.68
C ASP A 31 -19.05 8.82 5.58
N SER A 32 -18.41 7.92 6.33
CA SER A 32 -16.95 7.76 6.29
C SER A 32 -16.46 7.24 4.94
N ARG A 33 -17.23 6.34 4.30
CA ARG A 33 -16.94 5.87 2.94
C ARG A 33 -17.14 6.99 1.92
N THR A 34 -18.21 7.75 2.06
CA THR A 34 -18.51 8.91 1.21
C THR A 34 -17.40 9.97 1.32
N ALA A 35 -16.92 10.24 2.53
CA ALA A 35 -15.79 11.14 2.77
C ALA A 35 -14.50 10.63 2.11
N ALA A 36 -14.20 9.32 2.20
CA ALA A 36 -13.04 8.72 1.56
C ALA A 36 -13.12 8.78 0.02
N GLN A 37 -14.29 8.53 -0.56
CA GLN A 37 -14.53 8.69 -2.00
C GLN A 37 -14.34 10.14 -2.45
N ASN A 38 -14.86 11.09 -1.68
CA ASN A 38 -14.64 12.52 -1.93
C ASN A 38 -13.16 12.91 -1.82
N ALA A 39 -12.44 12.41 -0.81
CA ALA A 39 -11.00 12.63 -0.67
C ALA A 39 -10.22 12.05 -1.85
N PHE A 40 -10.60 10.87 -2.35
CA PHE A 40 -10.02 10.30 -3.56
C PHE A 40 -10.28 11.21 -4.78
N ARG A 41 -11.51 11.72 -4.93
CA ARG A 41 -11.88 12.64 -6.02
C ARG A 41 -11.10 13.96 -5.96
N VAL A 42 -11.01 14.58 -4.78
CA VAL A 42 -10.21 15.79 -4.55
C VAL A 42 -8.74 15.52 -4.87
N GLY A 43 -8.23 14.35 -4.49
CA GLY A 43 -6.88 13.91 -4.83
C GLY A 43 -6.56 13.92 -6.33
N LYS A 44 -7.57 13.76 -7.20
CA LYS A 44 -7.37 13.75 -8.66
C LYS A 44 -7.31 15.14 -9.29
N ALA A 45 -7.50 16.21 -8.53
CA ALA A 45 -7.45 17.57 -9.08
C ALA A 45 -6.04 17.89 -9.63
N ASP A 46 -5.97 18.60 -10.76
CA ASP A 46 -4.72 18.87 -11.47
C ASP A 46 -3.70 19.66 -10.62
N ASN A 47 -4.18 20.47 -9.69
CA ASN A 47 -3.38 21.28 -8.77
C ASN A 47 -3.38 20.75 -7.33
N TYR A 48 -3.58 19.45 -7.13
CA TYR A 48 -3.60 18.87 -5.80
C TYR A 48 -2.27 19.13 -5.05
N PRO A 49 -2.31 19.75 -3.86
CA PRO A 49 -1.10 20.16 -3.14
C PRO A 49 -0.45 18.98 -2.40
N LEU A 50 0.11 18.03 -3.16
CA LEU A 50 0.63 16.76 -2.65
C LEU A 50 1.61 16.96 -1.48
N ARG A 51 2.64 17.80 -1.67
CA ARG A 51 3.70 18.01 -0.67
C ARG A 51 3.14 18.53 0.65
N GLU A 52 2.28 19.54 0.60
CA GLU A 52 1.62 20.10 1.77
C GLU A 52 0.80 19.04 2.52
N LYS A 53 0.02 18.23 1.77
CA LYS A 53 -0.80 17.16 2.37
C LYS A 53 0.05 16.06 3.01
N MET A 54 1.20 15.73 2.43
CA MET A 54 2.13 14.76 3.04
C MET A 54 2.80 15.30 4.31
N ARG A 55 3.12 16.60 4.37
CA ARG A 55 3.61 17.23 5.61
C ARG A 55 2.55 17.22 6.71
N GLN A 56 1.31 17.57 6.36
CA GLN A 56 0.16 17.48 7.28
C GLN A 56 -0.03 16.05 7.80
N PHE A 57 0.00 15.06 6.89
CA PHE A 57 -0.11 13.65 7.25
C PHE A 57 1.03 13.20 8.17
N ARG A 58 2.29 13.51 7.85
CA ARG A 58 3.44 13.21 8.70
C ARG A 58 3.30 13.81 10.10
N SER A 59 2.86 15.07 10.18
CA SER A 59 2.61 15.74 11.45
C SER A 59 1.50 15.06 12.26
N ALA A 60 0.44 14.58 11.60
CA ALA A 60 -0.65 13.86 12.25
C ALA A 60 -0.22 12.48 12.77
N CYS A 61 0.75 11.84 12.11
CA CYS A 61 1.33 10.56 12.52
C CYS A 61 2.49 10.69 13.53
N PHE A 62 2.54 11.74 14.36
CA PHE A 62 3.68 12.01 15.25
C PHE A 62 4.15 10.77 16.04
N GLY A 63 5.38 10.31 15.80
CA GLY A 63 5.99 9.13 16.42
C GLY A 63 5.45 7.76 15.94
N ARG A 64 4.43 7.75 15.08
CA ARG A 64 3.76 6.54 14.55
C ARG A 64 4.32 6.15 13.19
N PHE A 65 5.57 5.67 13.20
CA PHE A 65 6.26 5.21 11.99
C PHE A 65 5.56 4.01 11.31
N ASP A 66 4.84 3.21 12.09
CA ASP A 66 3.97 2.14 11.61
C ASP A 66 2.90 2.65 10.65
N LEU A 67 2.24 3.78 10.97
CA LEU A 67 1.22 4.38 10.11
C LEU A 67 1.80 4.96 8.83
N ILE A 68 2.99 5.57 8.92
CA ILE A 68 3.72 6.08 7.75
C ILE A 68 4.08 4.93 6.81
N ARG A 69 4.60 3.84 7.36
CA ARG A 69 4.94 2.64 6.59
C ARG A 69 3.71 2.03 5.93
N MET A 70 2.64 1.80 6.69
CA MET A 70 1.37 1.28 6.16
C MET A 70 0.82 2.17 5.04
N PHE A 71 0.84 3.49 5.22
CA PHE A 71 0.39 4.43 4.20
C PHE A 71 1.20 4.29 2.90
N LEU A 72 2.52 4.21 3.01
CA LEU A 72 3.40 4.05 1.86
C LEU A 72 3.18 2.71 1.15
N GLU A 73 3.02 1.61 1.90
CA GLU A 73 2.67 0.29 1.37
C GLU A 73 1.39 0.33 0.54
N ILE A 74 0.35 0.96 1.09
CA ILE A 74 -0.93 1.17 0.39
C ILE A 74 -0.74 1.98 -0.90
N GLN A 75 0.07 3.04 -0.87
CA GLN A 75 0.32 3.84 -2.07
C GLN A 75 1.01 3.02 -3.16
N ILE A 76 2.02 2.23 -2.79
CA ILE A 76 2.75 1.41 -3.74
C ILE A 76 1.84 0.32 -4.31
N GLN A 77 1.07 -0.40 -3.47
CA GLN A 77 0.11 -1.40 -3.95
C GLN A 77 -0.89 -0.81 -4.94
N ALA A 78 -1.39 0.40 -4.69
CA ALA A 78 -2.27 1.10 -5.61
C ALA A 78 -1.58 1.51 -6.92
N ALA A 79 -0.28 1.85 -6.90
CA ALA A 79 0.47 2.15 -8.11
C ALA A 79 0.76 0.90 -8.96
N PHE A 80 0.72 -0.30 -8.38
CA PHE A 80 0.85 -1.58 -9.10
C PHE A 80 -0.52 -2.18 -9.50
N ALA A 81 -1.62 -1.43 -9.37
CA ALA A 81 -2.98 -1.94 -9.63
C ALA A 81 -3.19 -2.56 -11.01
N ASP A 82 -2.49 -2.03 -12.02
CA ASP A 82 -2.53 -2.48 -13.41
C ASP A 82 -1.34 -3.39 -13.79
N GLY A 83 -0.56 -3.83 -12.79
CA GLY A 83 0.54 -4.78 -12.95
C GLY A 83 1.91 -4.15 -13.25
N SER A 84 1.98 -2.83 -13.45
CA SER A 84 3.26 -2.16 -13.71
C SER A 84 3.31 -0.76 -13.09
N LEU A 85 4.45 -0.38 -12.53
CA LEU A 85 4.62 0.97 -12.00
C LEU A 85 4.95 1.96 -13.12
N HIS A 86 4.06 2.91 -13.40
CA HIS A 86 4.30 3.94 -14.40
C HIS A 86 5.41 4.91 -13.93
N PRO A 87 6.28 5.45 -14.82
CA PRO A 87 7.33 6.41 -14.44
C PRO A 87 6.81 7.62 -13.65
N ASN A 88 5.67 8.20 -14.09
CA ASN A 88 5.05 9.33 -13.38
C ASN A 88 4.58 8.95 -11.96
N GLU A 89 4.03 7.75 -11.77
CA GLU A 89 3.61 7.26 -10.46
C GLU A 89 4.82 7.06 -9.55
N ARG A 90 5.93 6.56 -10.11
CA ARG A 90 7.19 6.42 -9.38
C ARG A 90 7.70 7.77 -8.87
N GLU A 91 7.67 8.82 -9.71
CA GLU A 91 8.05 10.17 -9.28
C GLU A 91 7.13 10.72 -8.18
N VAL A 92 5.81 10.48 -8.28
CA VAL A 92 4.87 10.83 -7.20
C VAL A 92 5.20 10.07 -5.91
N LEU A 93 5.53 8.78 -5.99
CA LEU A 93 5.91 8.00 -4.81
C LEU A 93 7.21 8.49 -4.18
N TYR A 94 8.19 8.95 -4.97
CA TYR A 94 9.40 9.58 -4.44
C TYR A 94 9.08 10.86 -3.67
N VAL A 95 8.21 11.71 -4.20
CA VAL A 95 7.74 12.92 -3.50
C VAL A 95 7.05 12.55 -2.18
N ILE A 96 6.20 11.51 -2.20
CA ILE A 96 5.55 11.01 -0.99
C ILE A 96 6.60 10.54 0.03
N ALA A 97 7.54 9.68 -0.38
CA ALA A 97 8.58 9.16 0.50
C ALA A 97 9.44 10.27 1.12
N GLU A 98 9.88 11.24 0.31
CA GLU A 98 10.68 12.39 0.75
C GLU A 98 9.97 13.19 1.85
N GLU A 99 8.71 13.57 1.63
CA GLU A 99 7.93 14.36 2.59
C GLU A 99 7.64 13.59 3.88
N LEU A 100 7.56 12.26 3.80
CA LEU A 100 7.43 11.36 4.95
C LEU A 100 8.76 11.14 5.70
N GLY A 101 9.88 11.69 5.20
CA GLY A 101 11.21 11.56 5.82
C GLY A 101 11.95 10.28 5.44
N ILE A 102 11.58 9.65 4.32
CA ILE A 102 12.20 8.44 3.79
C ILE A 102 13.10 8.83 2.61
N SER A 103 14.38 8.47 2.70
CA SER A 103 15.34 8.76 1.62
C SER A 103 15.04 7.95 0.36
N ARG A 104 15.49 8.46 -0.79
CA ARG A 104 15.34 7.78 -2.10
C ARG A 104 15.91 6.35 -2.06
N MET A 105 17.06 6.15 -1.42
CA MET A 105 17.68 4.83 -1.26
C MET A 105 16.83 3.87 -0.41
N GLN A 106 16.28 4.34 0.72
CA GLN A 106 15.40 3.52 1.56
C GLN A 106 14.11 3.16 0.83
N PHE A 107 13.55 4.10 0.09
CA PHE A 107 12.36 3.86 -0.74
C PHE A 107 12.64 2.86 -1.86
N ASP A 108 13.80 2.94 -2.54
CA ASP A 108 14.18 1.96 -3.56
C ASP A 108 14.38 0.56 -2.97
N GLN A 109 14.95 0.44 -1.77
CA GLN A 109 15.01 -0.85 -1.06
C GLN A 109 13.60 -1.37 -0.75
N PHE A 110 12.69 -0.48 -0.33
CA PHE A 110 11.31 -0.81 -0.04
C PHE A 110 10.57 -1.34 -1.27
N LEU A 111 10.70 -0.65 -2.41
CA LEU A 111 10.17 -1.10 -3.70
C LEU A 111 10.72 -2.48 -4.10
N ARG A 112 12.02 -2.70 -3.95
CA ARG A 112 12.66 -3.99 -4.28
C ARG A 112 12.16 -5.13 -3.39
N MET A 113 11.95 -4.90 -2.09
CA MET A 113 11.39 -5.93 -1.21
C MET A 113 9.97 -6.32 -1.63
N MET A 114 9.15 -5.34 -1.99
CA MET A 114 7.77 -5.60 -2.42
C MET A 114 7.69 -6.28 -3.80
N GLN A 115 8.60 -5.95 -4.72
CA GLN A 115 8.70 -6.63 -6.03
C GLN A 115 9.36 -8.01 -5.92
N GLY A 116 10.36 -8.16 -5.06
CA GLY A 116 11.10 -9.40 -4.83
C GLY A 116 10.29 -10.46 -4.09
N GLY A 117 9.36 -10.04 -3.22
CA GLY A 117 8.37 -10.95 -2.62
C GLY A 117 7.41 -11.58 -3.63
N ALA A 118 7.24 -10.98 -4.82
CA ALA A 118 6.44 -11.53 -5.91
C ALA A 118 7.23 -12.50 -6.81
N GLN A 119 8.57 -12.45 -6.82
CA GLN A 119 9.44 -13.33 -7.63
C GLN A 119 10.02 -14.53 -6.86
N PHE A 120 10.06 -14.49 -5.52
CA PHE A 120 10.64 -15.58 -4.71
C PHE A 120 9.61 -16.59 -4.18
N GLY A 121 8.53 -16.83 -4.93
CA GLY A 121 7.51 -17.85 -4.64
C GLY A 121 7.59 -19.09 -5.53
N GLY A 122 8.59 -19.19 -6.42
CA GLY A 122 8.69 -20.24 -7.42
C GLY A 122 10.13 -20.70 -7.65
N GLY A 123 10.53 -21.77 -6.95
CA GLY A 123 11.68 -22.61 -7.27
C GLY A 123 13.04 -22.04 -6.89
N TYR A 124 13.68 -22.63 -5.88
CA TYR A 124 14.97 -23.31 -5.99
C TYR A 124 15.21 -24.12 -4.71
N HIS A 125 15.39 -25.42 -4.90
CA HIS A 125 15.72 -26.40 -3.89
C HIS A 125 17.24 -26.48 -3.78
N GLN A 126 17.88 -25.98 -2.70
CA GLN A 126 19.10 -26.60 -2.13
C GLN A 126 19.50 -26.02 -0.76
N GLN A 127 19.30 -26.85 0.28
CA GLN A 127 20.29 -27.23 1.31
C GLN A 127 20.96 -26.17 2.22
N SER A 128 20.68 -26.36 3.52
CA SER A 128 21.59 -26.27 4.69
C SER A 128 21.87 -24.91 5.34
N GLY A 129 21.63 -24.89 6.66
CA GLY A 129 22.24 -23.95 7.60
C GLY A 129 21.23 -23.00 8.23
N GLY A 130 20.84 -23.28 9.48
CA GLY A 130 19.98 -22.39 10.26
C GLY A 130 20.60 -21.00 10.40
N TRP A 131 19.73 -19.99 10.45
CA TRP A 131 19.79 -18.76 11.26
C TRP A 131 18.72 -17.78 10.70
N GLN A 132 17.81 -17.39 11.59
CA GLN A 132 17.15 -16.09 11.64
C GLN A 132 16.05 -15.82 10.59
N GLN A 133 14.84 -16.23 10.98
CA GLN A 133 13.66 -15.36 11.08
C GLN A 133 13.77 -14.10 10.21
N ALA A 134 13.38 -14.23 8.93
CA ALA A 134 13.06 -13.08 8.10
C ALA A 134 12.15 -12.18 8.94
N GLN A 135 12.65 -11.00 9.30
CA GLN A 135 11.89 -9.99 10.01
C GLN A 135 10.66 -9.68 9.16
N ARG A 136 9.56 -10.36 9.47
CA ARG A 136 8.23 -9.99 9.01
C ARG A 136 8.03 -8.59 9.58
N GLY A 137 8.22 -7.58 8.74
CA GLY A 137 7.73 -6.25 9.06
C GLY A 137 6.24 -6.34 9.35
N PRO A 138 5.71 -5.46 10.22
CA PRO A 138 4.33 -5.54 10.66
C PRO A 138 3.41 -5.63 9.45
N THR A 139 2.63 -6.71 9.36
CA THR A 139 1.71 -6.92 8.25
C THR A 139 0.47 -6.06 8.45
N LEU A 140 -0.36 -5.96 7.42
CA LEU A 140 -1.67 -5.32 7.55
C LEU A 140 -2.51 -5.98 8.67
N GLU A 141 -2.34 -7.28 8.94
CA GLU A 141 -2.96 -7.94 10.10
C GLU A 141 -2.48 -7.35 11.44
N ASP A 142 -1.19 -7.04 11.57
CA ASP A 142 -0.64 -6.42 12.78
C ASP A 142 -1.23 -5.01 13.00
N ALA A 143 -1.46 -4.26 11.91
CA ALA A 143 -2.14 -2.97 11.97
C ALA A 143 -3.64 -3.07 12.31
N CYS A 144 -4.35 -4.09 11.79
CA CYS A 144 -5.74 -4.36 12.16
C CYS A 144 -5.87 -4.68 13.65
N ASN A 145 -4.96 -5.48 14.20
CA ASN A 145 -4.94 -5.82 15.63
C ASN A 145 -4.72 -4.59 16.52
N VAL A 146 -3.85 -3.66 16.12
CA VAL A 146 -3.60 -2.40 16.88
C VAL A 146 -4.80 -1.44 16.82
N LEU A 147 -5.56 -1.44 15.72
CA LEU A 147 -6.77 -0.63 15.57
C LEU A 147 -8.04 -1.29 16.14
N GLY A 148 -7.93 -2.46 16.78
CA GLY A 148 -9.06 -3.19 17.35
C GLY A 148 -10.00 -3.78 16.30
N LEU A 149 -9.54 -3.92 15.05
CA LEU A 149 -10.28 -4.49 13.94
C LEU A 149 -9.93 -5.98 13.81
N LYS A 150 -10.94 -6.85 13.75
CA LYS A 150 -10.71 -8.28 13.49
C LYS A 150 -10.04 -8.44 12.11
N PRO A 151 -9.00 -9.28 11.97
CA PRO A 151 -8.46 -9.59 10.66
C PRO A 151 -9.58 -10.16 9.79
N PRO A 152 -9.71 -9.76 8.51
CA PRO A 152 -10.66 -10.38 7.61
C PRO A 152 -10.32 -11.87 7.58
N THR A 153 -11.29 -12.72 7.88
CA THR A 153 -11.16 -14.17 7.78
C THR A 153 -10.88 -14.53 6.33
N MET A 154 -9.59 -14.62 6.00
CA MET A 154 -9.14 -15.03 4.68
C MET A 154 -9.56 -16.50 4.52
N ARG A 155 -10.61 -16.73 3.74
CA ARG A 155 -11.01 -18.09 3.33
C ARG A 155 -9.79 -18.76 2.70
N PRO A 156 -9.56 -20.06 2.98
CA PRO A 156 -8.41 -20.76 2.42
C PRO A 156 -8.45 -20.73 0.88
N PRO A 157 -7.28 -20.70 0.21
CA PRO A 157 -7.23 -20.78 -1.23
C PRO A 157 -7.89 -22.07 -1.72
N LEU A 158 -8.60 -21.97 -2.84
CA LEU A 158 -9.39 -23.00 -3.53
C LEU A 158 -8.63 -24.30 -3.92
N ASN A 159 -7.36 -24.46 -3.53
CA ASN A 159 -6.53 -25.63 -3.85
C ASN A 159 -6.65 -26.78 -2.83
N ALA A 160 -7.53 -26.68 -1.83
CA ALA A 160 -7.72 -27.73 -0.82
C ALA A 160 -8.93 -28.66 -1.08
N LEU A 161 -9.55 -28.62 -2.27
CA LEU A 161 -10.79 -29.37 -2.57
C LEU A 161 -10.67 -30.42 -3.68
N ILE A 162 -9.45 -30.82 -4.06
CA ILE A 162 -9.22 -31.95 -5.00
C ILE A 162 -8.25 -32.98 -4.40
N ALA A 163 -8.53 -33.41 -3.17
CA ALA A 163 -7.92 -34.61 -2.59
C ALA A 163 -8.88 -35.21 -1.56
N SER A 164 -9.92 -35.89 -2.05
CA SER A 164 -10.73 -36.85 -1.29
C SER A 164 -11.27 -37.89 -2.27
#